data_AF-A4N402-F1
#
_entry.id   AF-A4N402-F1
#
_cell.length_a   1.000
_cell.length_b   1.000
_cell.length_c   1.000
_cell.angle_alpha   90.00
_cell.angle_beta   90.00
_cell.angle_gamma   90.00
#
_symmetry.space_group_name_H-M   'P 1'
#
loop_
_entity.id
_entity.type
_entity.pdbx_description
1 polymer ?
#
loop_
_entity_poly.entity_id
_entity_poly.type
_entity_poly.pdbx_seq_one_letter_code
_entity_poly.pdbx_strand_id
1 'polypeptide(L)'
;MSEILKNDVDPIETQDWLQSLDSLIREEGVERAQYIVEQVIGQARTSGVSLPTGVTTDYVNTIPVAEQPAYPGDHAIERRIRSAVRWNAIAMVLRSQKKDLDLGGHISTFQSAATMYEVCYNHFFKAATEKNGGDLIFFQGHAAPGMYARAFLEGRLTEEQMDNFRQEAFTDGLSSYPHPKLMPEFWQFSTVSMGLGPVNAIYQARFLKYLDNRGLKDTKDQKVYAFLGDGEMDEIESKGALTFAAREKLDNLIFTISCNLQRLDGPVNGNGKIVQELEGLFTGAGWEVIKVLWGSDWDKLFAKDTSGKLTQLMMEVVDGDYLTFKSKDGAYIREHFFGRYPETAALVADMTDDEIWALRRGAHDSEKLYAAYAKAQNATKPVVILAHQVKGYKIPEAESKNTAHQSKKMSYESLKGFRDFFELPLTDEQVEKLEYIKFAEGTPEYEYLHGHRKALNGYVPARRTKFDVEYKVPALEEFKALLEEQPRGISTTMAFTRALNILLKDKNIGKTIVPMIADEARTFGMEGLFRQVGIYNPHGQNYVPSDRDLVAYYREAKRWSSATRRYQ
;
A
#
# COMPACT_ATOMS: atom_id res chain seq x y z
N MET A 1 8.89 4.22 -36.73
CA MET A 1 7.66 4.48 -37.51
C MET A 1 6.47 3.86 -36.77
N SER A 2 5.75 4.67 -36.01
CA SER A 2 4.33 4.43 -35.72
C SER A 2 3.63 5.78 -35.82
N GLU A 3 3.55 6.28 -37.05
CA GLU A 3 2.64 7.38 -37.37
C GLU A 3 1.22 6.84 -37.27
N ILE A 4 0.61 7.01 -36.10
CA ILE A 4 -0.81 7.35 -36.05
C ILE A 4 -0.86 8.71 -35.37
N LEU A 5 -0.39 9.73 -36.08
CA LEU A 5 -0.89 11.08 -35.88
C LEU A 5 -2.40 10.97 -36.15
N LYS A 6 -3.22 11.08 -35.11
CA LYS A 6 -4.63 11.43 -35.31
C LYS A 6 -4.61 12.84 -35.91
N ASN A 7 -4.66 12.92 -37.23
CA ASN A 7 -4.94 14.19 -37.90
C ASN A 7 -6.35 14.58 -37.52
N ASP A 8 -6.47 15.66 -36.75
CA ASP A 8 -7.73 16.33 -36.53
C ASP A 8 -8.24 16.83 -37.90
N VAL A 9 -9.35 16.25 -38.36
CA VAL A 9 -9.88 16.49 -39.71
C VAL A 9 -10.47 17.90 -39.81
N ASP A 10 -10.96 18.44 -38.69
CA ASP A 10 -11.44 19.82 -38.57
C ASP A 10 -11.06 20.39 -37.18
N PRO A 11 -9.88 21.00 -37.05
CA PRO A 11 -9.44 21.56 -35.77
C PRO A 11 -10.27 22.75 -35.31
N ILE A 12 -11.05 23.40 -36.20
CA ILE A 12 -11.94 24.50 -35.81
C ILE A 12 -13.14 23.92 -35.06
N GLU A 13 -13.78 22.89 -35.62
CA GLU A 13 -14.89 22.21 -34.96
C GLU A 13 -14.45 21.63 -33.61
N THR A 14 -13.31 20.93 -33.57
CA THR A 14 -12.76 20.40 -32.31
C THR A 14 -12.53 21.51 -31.27
N GLN A 15 -12.01 22.66 -31.69
CA GLN A 15 -11.79 23.80 -30.81
C GLN A 15 -13.11 24.39 -30.28
N ASP A 16 -14.16 24.45 -31.10
CA ASP A 16 -15.49 24.92 -30.67
C ASP A 16 -16.10 24.02 -29.59
N TRP A 17 -15.95 22.70 -29.72
CA TRP A 17 -16.38 21.74 -28.68
C TRP A 17 -15.61 21.92 -27.38
N LEU A 18 -14.28 22.08 -27.46
CA LEU A 18 -13.44 22.31 -26.28
C LEU A 18 -13.79 23.65 -25.60
N GLN A 19 -13.96 24.73 -26.36
CA GLN A 19 -14.36 26.04 -25.83
C GLN A 19 -15.75 26.00 -25.19
N SER A 20 -16.67 25.21 -25.75
CA SER A 20 -18.00 25.02 -25.17
C SER A 20 -17.93 24.34 -23.80
N LEU A 21 -17.04 23.34 -23.64
CA LEU A 21 -16.80 22.69 -22.36
C LEU A 21 -16.12 23.64 -21.35
N ASP A 22 -15.11 24.38 -21.78
CA ASP A 22 -14.44 25.39 -20.94
C ASP A 22 -15.41 26.47 -20.45
N SER A 23 -16.30 26.92 -21.33
CA SER A 23 -17.36 27.87 -20.97
C SER A 23 -18.32 27.27 -19.93
N LEU A 24 -18.70 26.00 -20.04
CA LEU A 24 -19.54 25.34 -19.03
C LEU A 24 -18.83 25.25 -17.67
N ILE A 25 -17.55 24.89 -17.66
CA ILE A 25 -16.76 24.80 -16.42
C ILE A 25 -16.67 26.19 -15.77
N ARG A 26 -16.43 27.24 -16.56
CA ARG A 26 -16.29 28.62 -16.06
C ARG A 26 -17.59 29.19 -15.52
N GLU A 27 -18.72 28.99 -16.21
CA GLU A 27 -20.00 29.64 -15.88
C GLU A 27 -20.90 28.79 -14.96
N GLU A 28 -20.87 27.45 -15.09
CA GLU A 28 -21.78 26.51 -14.37
C GLU A 28 -21.03 25.48 -13.50
N GLY A 29 -19.71 25.36 -13.60
CA GLY A 29 -18.88 24.52 -12.74
C GLY A 29 -18.66 23.08 -13.23
N VAL A 30 -17.78 22.36 -12.52
CA VAL A 30 -17.26 21.03 -12.92
C VAL A 30 -18.34 19.94 -12.91
N GLU A 31 -19.26 19.95 -11.93
CA GLU A 31 -20.34 18.95 -11.84
C GLU A 31 -21.26 19.00 -13.06
N ARG A 32 -21.56 20.20 -13.56
CA ARG A 32 -22.38 20.39 -14.76
C ARG A 32 -21.66 19.91 -16.01
N ALA A 33 -20.39 20.28 -16.15
CA ALA A 33 -19.56 19.83 -17.25
C ALA A 33 -19.48 18.30 -17.31
N GLN A 34 -19.30 17.65 -16.15
CA GLN A 34 -19.32 16.19 -16.02
C GLN A 34 -20.65 15.60 -16.50
N TYR A 35 -21.78 16.13 -16.03
CA TYR A 35 -23.10 15.66 -16.46
C TYR A 35 -23.29 15.75 -17.99
N ILE A 36 -22.88 16.85 -18.62
CA ILE A 36 -23.00 17.03 -20.07
C ILE A 36 -22.12 16.02 -20.82
N VAL A 37 -20.87 15.82 -20.41
CA VAL A 37 -19.98 14.82 -20.99
C VAL A 37 -20.58 13.41 -20.88
N GLU A 38 -21.17 13.07 -19.74
CA GLU A 38 -21.87 11.79 -19.53
C GLU A 38 -23.05 11.62 -20.51
N GLN A 39 -23.84 12.68 -20.76
CA GLN A 39 -24.92 12.64 -21.76
C GLN A 39 -24.39 12.46 -23.19
N VAL A 40 -23.33 13.19 -23.56
CA VAL A 40 -22.69 13.07 -24.89
C VAL A 40 -22.14 11.65 -25.10
N ILE A 41 -21.47 11.09 -24.09
CA ILE A 41 -21.00 9.70 -24.08
C ILE A 41 -22.17 8.71 -24.21
N GLY A 42 -23.27 8.92 -23.48
CA GLY A 42 -24.47 8.10 -23.56
C GLY A 42 -25.11 8.11 -24.95
N GLN A 43 -25.17 9.28 -25.58
CA GLN A 43 -25.66 9.44 -26.94
C GLN A 43 -24.73 8.75 -27.95
N ALA A 44 -23.42 8.96 -27.83
CA ALA A 44 -22.40 8.33 -28.68
C ALA A 44 -22.50 6.79 -28.65
N ARG A 45 -22.68 6.18 -27.46
CA ARG A 45 -22.90 4.74 -27.32
C ARG A 45 -24.16 4.26 -28.03
N THR A 46 -25.27 4.97 -27.84
CA THR A 46 -26.56 4.63 -28.47
C THR A 46 -26.48 4.72 -29.99
N SER A 47 -25.67 5.66 -30.49
CA SER A 47 -25.40 5.86 -31.91
C SER A 47 -24.30 4.94 -32.49
N GLY A 48 -23.77 3.99 -31.70
CA GLY A 48 -22.78 3.02 -32.17
C GLY A 48 -21.36 3.57 -32.35
N VAL A 49 -21.06 4.74 -31.80
CA VAL A 49 -19.70 5.30 -31.79
C VAL A 49 -18.84 4.48 -30.83
N SER A 50 -17.74 3.93 -31.35
CA SER A 50 -16.75 3.25 -30.52
C SER A 50 -16.01 4.28 -29.66
N LEU A 51 -16.28 4.28 -28.37
CA LEU A 51 -15.61 5.17 -27.43
C LEU A 51 -14.24 4.59 -27.03
N PRO A 52 -13.23 5.44 -26.78
CA PRO A 52 -11.98 4.98 -26.20
C PRO A 52 -12.26 4.19 -24.92
N THR A 53 -11.84 2.94 -24.89
CA THR A 53 -11.92 2.10 -23.70
C THR A 53 -10.81 2.54 -22.75
N GLY A 54 -11.15 3.30 -21.71
CA GLY A 54 -10.16 3.72 -20.72
C GLY A 54 -10.81 4.19 -19.43
N VAL A 55 -10.36 3.60 -18.33
CA VAL A 55 -10.59 4.05 -16.95
C VAL A 55 -9.31 4.71 -16.38
N THR A 56 -8.40 5.11 -17.26
CA THR A 56 -7.09 5.68 -16.93
C THR A 56 -7.09 7.18 -17.17
N THR A 57 -6.51 7.93 -16.25
CA THR A 57 -6.33 9.37 -16.36
C THR A 57 -4.92 9.69 -16.88
N ASP A 58 -4.65 10.98 -17.13
CA ASP A 58 -3.34 11.47 -17.57
C ASP A 58 -2.19 10.97 -16.69
N TYR A 59 -1.01 10.79 -17.27
CA TYR A 59 0.18 10.28 -16.58
C TYR A 59 0.86 11.35 -15.71
N VAL A 60 0.06 12.01 -14.87
CA VAL A 60 0.43 13.04 -13.89
C VAL A 60 -0.08 12.70 -12.49
N ASN A 61 0.26 13.52 -11.50
CA ASN A 61 -0.20 13.34 -10.12
C ASN A 61 -1.73 13.50 -10.04
N THR A 62 -2.39 12.63 -9.26
CA THR A 62 -3.85 12.74 -9.03
C THR A 62 -4.23 13.99 -8.21
N ILE A 63 -3.35 14.44 -7.32
CA ILE A 63 -3.59 15.63 -6.48
C ILE A 63 -2.79 16.80 -7.09
N PRO A 64 -3.46 17.82 -7.64
CA PRO A 64 -2.77 19.00 -8.16
C PRO A 64 -2.19 19.84 -7.02
N VAL A 65 -1.20 20.68 -7.33
CA VAL A 65 -0.52 21.55 -6.34
C VAL A 65 -1.51 22.45 -5.59
N ALA A 66 -2.53 22.95 -6.27
CA ALA A 66 -3.55 23.81 -5.67
C ALA A 66 -4.39 23.11 -4.58
N GLU A 67 -4.50 21.78 -4.63
CA GLU A 67 -5.19 20.96 -3.62
C GLU A 67 -4.22 20.27 -2.66
N GLN A 68 -2.91 20.46 -2.84
CA GLN A 68 -1.89 19.85 -1.99
C GLN A 68 -1.93 20.49 -0.60
N PRO A 69 -2.13 19.71 0.48
CA PRO A 69 -2.05 20.25 1.82
C PRO A 69 -0.62 20.67 2.15
N ALA A 70 -0.48 21.64 3.05
CA ALA A 70 0.81 22.00 3.61
C ALA A 70 1.44 20.79 4.33
N TYR A 71 2.74 20.57 4.11
CA TYR A 71 3.47 19.51 4.81
C TYR A 71 3.62 19.87 6.29
N PRO A 72 3.26 18.97 7.23
CA PRO A 72 3.24 19.30 8.65
C PRO A 72 4.60 19.13 9.34
N GLY A 73 5.57 18.48 8.68
CA GLY A 73 6.86 18.12 9.27
C GLY A 73 8.01 19.06 8.90
N ASP A 74 9.16 18.88 9.56
CA ASP A 74 10.41 19.55 9.22
C ASP A 74 11.18 18.73 8.17
N HIS A 75 11.22 19.23 6.93
CA HIS A 75 11.90 18.56 5.82
C HIS A 75 13.39 18.28 6.08
N ALA A 76 14.09 19.19 6.76
CA ALA A 76 15.52 19.07 6.97
C ALA A 76 15.83 17.99 8.02
N ILE A 77 15.12 18.01 9.16
CA ILE A 77 15.28 17.00 10.22
C ILE A 77 14.86 15.63 9.69
N GLU A 78 13.72 15.53 9.00
CA GLU A 78 13.26 14.27 8.45
C GLU A 78 14.18 13.71 7.37
N ARG A 79 14.79 14.57 6.55
CA ARG A 79 15.81 14.13 5.59
C ARG A 79 17.02 13.54 6.31
N ARG A 80 17.51 14.15 7.39
CA ARG A 80 18.65 13.61 8.16
C ARG A 80 18.32 12.27 8.82
N ILE A 81 17.15 12.15 9.45
CA ILE A 81 16.68 10.88 10.03
C ILE A 81 16.56 9.80 8.96
N ARG A 82 15.83 10.08 7.87
CA ARG A 82 15.66 9.14 6.75
C ARG A 82 17.00 8.71 6.15
N SER A 83 17.95 9.62 6.05
CA SER A 83 19.30 9.33 5.54
C SER A 83 20.04 8.36 6.46
N ALA A 84 19.99 8.55 7.78
CA ALA A 84 20.55 7.61 8.74
C ALA A 84 19.88 6.23 8.67
N VAL A 85 18.54 6.17 8.52
CA VAL A 85 17.81 4.91 8.31
C VAL A 85 18.30 4.19 7.04
N ARG A 86 18.44 4.93 5.93
CA ARG A 86 18.95 4.40 4.66
C ARG A 86 20.36 3.81 4.81
N TRP A 87 21.25 4.54 5.49
CA TRP A 87 22.62 4.09 5.74
C TRP A 87 22.67 2.83 6.60
N ASN A 88 21.98 2.84 7.75
CA ASN A 88 21.99 1.70 8.67
C ASN A 88 21.44 0.44 8.00
N ALA A 89 20.44 0.56 7.11
CA ALA A 89 19.93 -0.57 6.33
C ALA A 89 20.99 -1.12 5.35
N ILE A 90 21.76 -0.26 4.68
CA ILE A 90 22.88 -0.66 3.81
C ILE A 90 23.98 -1.32 4.63
N ALA A 91 24.45 -0.63 5.69
CA ALA A 91 25.53 -1.09 6.56
C ALA A 91 25.24 -2.47 7.13
N MET A 92 24.01 -2.71 7.60
CA MET A 92 23.58 -4.01 8.14
C MET A 92 23.70 -5.13 7.10
N VAL A 93 23.16 -4.92 5.89
CA VAL A 93 23.21 -5.92 4.82
C VAL A 93 24.66 -6.18 4.38
N LEU A 94 25.47 -5.14 4.23
CA LEU A 94 26.86 -5.28 3.81
C LEU A 94 27.73 -5.93 4.90
N ARG A 95 27.52 -5.63 6.19
CA ARG A 95 28.19 -6.30 7.31
C ARG A 95 27.84 -7.79 7.34
N SER A 96 26.57 -8.17 7.17
CA SER A 96 26.17 -9.58 7.06
C SER A 96 26.86 -10.28 5.89
N GLN A 97 27.04 -9.61 4.75
CA GLN A 97 27.73 -10.18 3.59
C GLN A 97 29.24 -10.34 3.78
N LYS A 98 29.89 -9.44 4.54
CA LYS A 98 31.32 -9.57 4.88
C LYS A 98 31.65 -10.87 5.64
N LYS A 99 30.65 -11.54 6.21
CA LYS A 99 30.80 -12.84 6.89
C LYS A 99 30.99 -14.01 5.94
N ASP A 100 30.70 -13.84 4.64
CA ASP A 100 30.86 -14.87 3.60
C ASP A 100 30.10 -16.19 3.88
N LEU A 101 28.87 -16.07 4.40
CA LEU A 101 27.99 -17.20 4.76
C LEU A 101 26.74 -17.31 3.87
N ASP A 102 26.75 -16.69 2.68
CA ASP A 102 25.61 -16.67 1.75
C ASP A 102 24.27 -16.20 2.36
N LEU A 103 24.32 -15.35 3.39
CA LEU A 103 23.13 -14.88 4.11
C LEU A 103 22.14 -14.12 3.21
N GLY A 104 22.63 -13.49 2.14
CA GLY A 104 21.85 -12.63 1.25
C GLY A 104 21.45 -11.30 1.90
N GLY A 105 20.30 -10.75 1.49
CA GLY A 105 19.82 -9.44 1.93
C GLY A 105 19.60 -8.48 0.76
N HIS A 106 18.57 -7.65 0.86
CA HIS A 106 18.15 -6.71 -0.19
C HIS A 106 18.45 -5.29 0.23
N ILE A 107 19.02 -4.50 -0.67
CA ILE A 107 19.30 -3.07 -0.43
C ILE A 107 18.36 -2.20 -1.28
N SER A 108 18.22 -2.53 -2.56
CA SER A 108 17.56 -1.71 -3.57
C SER A 108 16.07 -1.43 -3.29
N THR A 109 15.35 -2.43 -2.76
CA THR A 109 13.92 -2.30 -2.44
C THR A 109 13.69 -1.21 -1.39
N PHE A 110 14.40 -1.28 -0.26
CA PHE A 110 14.20 -0.27 0.78
C PHE A 110 14.67 1.12 0.32
N GLN A 111 15.76 1.24 -0.45
CA GLN A 111 16.17 2.55 -0.96
C GLN A 111 15.11 3.20 -1.86
N SER A 112 14.39 2.42 -2.65
CA SER A 112 13.27 2.95 -3.44
C SER A 112 12.08 3.40 -2.57
N ALA A 113 11.85 2.69 -1.46
CA ALA A 113 10.67 2.81 -0.62
C ALA A 113 10.83 3.69 0.63
N ALA A 114 12.05 4.08 1.01
CA ALA A 114 12.29 4.66 2.32
C ALA A 114 11.48 5.93 2.58
N THR A 115 11.31 6.81 1.58
CA THR A 115 10.53 8.04 1.74
C THR A 115 9.05 7.76 2.06
N MET A 116 8.43 6.78 1.40
CA MET A 116 7.02 6.45 1.68
C MET A 116 6.82 5.85 3.08
N TYR A 117 7.76 5.06 3.57
CA TYR A 117 7.70 4.56 4.95
C TYR A 117 7.95 5.67 5.96
N GLU A 118 8.95 6.52 5.75
CA GLU A 118 9.30 7.60 6.69
C GLU A 118 8.19 8.64 6.83
N VAL A 119 7.52 9.02 5.73
CA VAL A 119 6.32 9.89 5.79
C VAL A 119 5.23 9.22 6.66
N CYS A 120 4.97 7.93 6.45
CA CYS A 120 4.00 7.20 7.25
C CYS A 120 4.39 7.09 8.73
N TYR A 121 5.65 6.81 9.01
CA TYR A 121 6.13 6.70 10.39
C TYR A 121 6.05 8.03 11.16
N ASN A 122 6.30 9.15 10.49
CA ASN A 122 6.26 10.45 11.14
C ASN A 122 4.82 10.94 11.31
N HIS A 123 3.94 10.68 10.34
CA HIS A 123 2.64 11.40 10.26
C HIS A 123 1.38 10.53 10.33
N PHE A 124 1.48 9.20 10.15
CA PHE A 124 0.28 8.36 9.94
C PHE A 124 0.21 7.12 10.83
N PHE A 125 1.29 6.33 10.93
CA PHE A 125 1.24 5.01 11.58
C PHE A 125 1.00 5.10 13.08
N LYS A 126 -0.19 4.71 13.53
CA LYS A 126 -0.55 4.66 14.96
C LYS A 126 -0.11 3.35 15.58
N ALA A 127 0.60 3.40 16.71
CA ALA A 127 0.89 2.22 17.51
C ALA A 127 -0.32 1.79 18.36
N ALA A 128 -0.23 0.61 18.95
CA ALA A 128 -1.26 0.07 19.83
C ALA A 128 -1.45 0.92 21.10
N THR A 129 -2.69 1.09 21.51
CA THR A 129 -3.10 1.78 22.74
C THR A 129 -3.86 0.80 23.64
N GLU A 130 -4.37 1.26 24.77
CA GLU A 130 -5.35 0.51 25.56
C GLU A 130 -6.69 0.35 24.82
N LYS A 131 -7.07 1.35 23.99
CA LYS A 131 -8.33 1.34 23.22
C LYS A 131 -8.30 0.26 22.13
N ASN A 132 -7.25 0.26 21.30
CA ASN A 132 -7.17 -0.63 20.13
C ASN A 132 -5.72 -1.00 19.75
N GLY A 133 -5.59 -1.87 18.74
CA GLY A 133 -4.30 -2.42 18.31
C GLY A 133 -3.41 -1.49 17.49
N GLY A 134 -3.82 -0.24 17.25
CA GLY A 134 -3.13 0.66 16.33
C GLY A 134 -3.37 0.29 14.86
N ASP A 135 -2.62 0.90 13.97
CA ASP A 135 -2.68 0.57 12.55
C ASP A 135 -2.02 -0.79 12.27
N LEU A 136 -2.59 -1.54 11.33
CA LEU A 136 -2.10 -2.86 10.95
C LEU A 136 -1.31 -2.74 9.65
N ILE A 137 0.02 -2.88 9.74
CA ILE A 137 0.93 -2.54 8.65
C ILE A 137 1.56 -3.81 8.08
N PHE A 138 1.19 -4.13 6.85
CA PHE A 138 1.78 -5.20 6.05
C PHE A 138 2.99 -4.62 5.31
N PHE A 139 4.12 -4.57 6.00
CA PHE A 139 5.40 -4.13 5.43
C PHE A 139 5.83 -5.06 4.30
N GLN A 140 6.40 -4.51 3.22
CA GLN A 140 6.98 -5.33 2.16
C GLN A 140 8.15 -6.16 2.71
N GLY A 141 8.13 -7.47 2.51
CA GLY A 141 9.08 -8.37 3.17
C GLY A 141 10.55 -7.99 2.91
N HIS A 142 10.92 -7.74 1.66
CA HIS A 142 12.29 -7.38 1.27
C HIS A 142 12.73 -5.99 1.75
N ALA A 143 11.83 -5.16 2.29
CA ALA A 143 12.16 -3.88 2.90
C ALA A 143 12.48 -4.00 4.41
N ALA A 144 12.47 -5.21 4.99
CA ALA A 144 12.77 -5.45 6.40
C ALA A 144 14.05 -4.76 6.92
N PRO A 145 15.17 -4.69 6.18
CA PRO A 145 16.36 -3.96 6.61
C PRO A 145 16.12 -2.51 7.03
N GLY A 146 15.20 -1.82 6.35
CA GLY A 146 14.82 -0.45 6.69
C GLY A 146 14.08 -0.35 8.01
N MET A 147 13.21 -1.32 8.30
CA MET A 147 12.43 -1.31 9.56
C MET A 147 13.32 -1.62 10.75
N TYR A 148 14.32 -2.50 10.57
CA TYR A 148 15.35 -2.74 11.58
C TYR A 148 16.24 -1.52 11.78
N ALA A 149 16.70 -0.88 10.69
CA ALA A 149 17.50 0.33 10.75
C ALA A 149 16.77 1.48 11.49
N ARG A 150 15.47 1.65 11.25
CA ARG A 150 14.65 2.60 12.01
C ARG A 150 14.49 2.18 13.48
N ALA A 151 14.16 0.92 13.74
CA ALA A 151 14.01 0.42 15.10
C ALA A 151 15.31 0.53 15.93
N PHE A 152 16.48 0.40 15.30
CA PHE A 152 17.78 0.65 15.89
C PHE A 152 17.98 2.12 16.27
N LEU A 153 17.60 3.06 15.39
CA LEU A 153 17.61 4.49 15.71
C LEU A 153 16.61 4.86 16.81
N GLU A 154 15.49 4.15 16.91
CA GLU A 154 14.51 4.25 18.00
C GLU A 154 15.00 3.57 19.30
N GLY A 155 16.22 3.01 19.33
CA GLY A 155 16.78 2.33 20.50
C GLY A 155 16.11 1.00 20.86
N ARG A 156 15.33 0.41 19.93
CA ARG A 156 14.60 -0.85 20.14
C ARG A 156 15.39 -2.10 19.75
N LEU A 157 16.45 -1.92 18.96
CA LEU A 157 17.36 -2.97 18.55
C LEU A 157 18.79 -2.59 18.91
N THR A 158 19.60 -3.57 19.31
CA THR A 158 21.02 -3.37 19.63
C THR A 158 21.89 -3.47 18.38
N GLU A 159 23.13 -2.99 18.47
CA GLU A 159 24.10 -3.16 17.38
C GLU A 159 24.43 -4.63 17.15
N GLU A 160 24.51 -5.43 18.22
CA GLU A 160 24.71 -6.88 18.13
C GLU A 160 23.59 -7.57 17.34
N GLN A 161 22.33 -7.21 17.59
CA GLN A 161 21.20 -7.74 16.83
C GLN A 161 21.29 -7.34 15.35
N MET A 162 21.64 -6.09 15.05
CA MET A 162 21.86 -5.62 13.67
C MET A 162 22.97 -6.41 12.99
N ASP A 163 24.10 -6.63 13.66
CA ASP A 163 25.21 -7.42 13.13
C ASP A 163 24.82 -8.90 12.93
N ASN A 164 23.89 -9.42 13.72
CA ASN A 164 23.33 -10.77 13.58
C ASN A 164 22.15 -10.85 12.60
N PHE A 165 21.96 -9.87 11.71
CA PHE A 165 20.92 -9.96 10.67
C PHE A 165 21.07 -11.23 9.83
N ARG A 166 19.96 -11.99 9.74
CA ARG A 166 19.81 -13.33 9.13
C ARG A 166 20.55 -14.47 9.85
N GLN A 167 20.98 -14.25 11.08
CA GLN A 167 21.57 -15.29 11.94
C GLN A 167 20.80 -15.36 13.26
N GLU A 168 19.83 -16.26 13.32
CA GLU A 168 18.85 -16.36 14.43
C GLU A 168 18.81 -17.75 15.10
N ALA A 169 19.55 -18.73 14.57
CA ALA A 169 19.49 -20.11 15.08
C ALA A 169 20.19 -20.25 16.45
N PHE A 170 21.27 -19.52 16.67
CA PHE A 170 22.16 -19.66 17.85
C PHE A 170 22.58 -18.32 18.47
N THR A 171 22.09 -17.21 17.94
CA THR A 171 22.42 -15.84 18.35
C THR A 171 21.14 -15.03 18.43
N ASP A 172 21.15 -13.99 19.27
CA ASP A 172 20.07 -13.00 19.26
C ASP A 172 20.23 -12.14 18.00
N GLY A 173 19.47 -12.50 16.96
CA GLY A 173 19.58 -11.90 15.63
C GLY A 173 18.23 -11.63 15.00
N LEU A 174 18.28 -11.02 13.83
CA LEU A 174 17.10 -10.49 13.16
C LEU A 174 16.69 -11.38 12.00
N SER A 175 15.41 -11.74 11.95
CA SER A 175 14.86 -12.53 10.85
C SER A 175 15.05 -11.85 9.50
N SER A 176 15.17 -12.66 8.45
CA SER A 176 15.32 -12.14 7.09
C SER A 176 14.17 -11.27 6.63
N TYR A 177 12.95 -11.58 7.10
CA TYR A 177 11.67 -10.97 6.70
C TYR A 177 10.69 -10.94 7.89
N PRO A 178 9.50 -10.35 7.73
CA PRO A 178 8.46 -10.35 8.76
C PRO A 178 8.00 -11.77 9.13
N HIS A 179 8.54 -12.31 10.22
CA HIS A 179 8.22 -13.65 10.72
C HIS A 179 7.81 -13.58 12.20
N PRO A 180 6.50 -13.44 12.51
CA PRO A 180 6.02 -13.34 13.88
C PRO A 180 6.33 -14.57 14.74
N LYS A 181 6.59 -15.73 14.13
CA LYS A 181 7.00 -16.93 14.88
C LYS A 181 8.45 -16.81 15.40
N LEU A 182 9.32 -16.16 14.63
CA LEU A 182 10.75 -16.03 14.91
C LEU A 182 11.05 -14.79 15.75
N MET A 183 10.32 -13.69 15.51
CA MET A 183 10.39 -12.46 16.31
C MET A 183 9.01 -12.09 16.88
N PRO A 184 8.55 -12.80 17.93
CA PRO A 184 7.15 -12.77 18.38
C PRO A 184 6.69 -11.47 19.03
N GLU A 185 7.62 -10.59 19.40
CA GLU A 185 7.36 -9.27 19.99
C GLU A 185 7.58 -8.10 19.01
N PHE A 186 8.11 -8.39 17.81
CA PHE A 186 8.41 -7.39 16.80
C PHE A 186 7.45 -7.47 15.60
N TRP A 187 7.50 -8.56 14.82
CA TRP A 187 6.73 -8.68 13.58
C TRP A 187 5.28 -9.12 13.80
N GLN A 188 4.34 -8.59 13.01
CA GLN A 188 2.91 -8.91 13.11
C GLN A 188 2.36 -9.74 11.95
N PHE A 189 2.75 -9.45 10.71
CA PHE A 189 2.18 -10.06 9.50
C PHE A 189 3.28 -10.58 8.58
N SER A 190 3.17 -11.83 8.12
CA SER A 190 4.10 -12.43 7.17
C SER A 190 3.75 -12.04 5.73
N THR A 191 4.68 -11.40 5.02
CA THR A 191 4.41 -10.77 3.72
C THR A 191 5.38 -11.13 2.60
N VAL A 192 6.46 -11.88 2.89
CA VAL A 192 7.49 -12.16 1.88
C VAL A 192 7.05 -13.15 0.80
N SER A 193 6.10 -14.03 1.11
CA SER A 193 5.39 -14.78 0.08
C SER A 193 4.42 -13.82 -0.61
N MET A 194 4.86 -13.28 -1.75
CA MET A 194 4.13 -12.28 -2.53
C MET A 194 2.70 -12.75 -2.84
N GLY A 195 1.76 -11.80 -2.90
CA GLY A 195 0.33 -12.09 -3.12
C GLY A 195 -0.46 -12.42 -1.86
N LEU A 196 0.17 -13.02 -0.82
CA LEU A 196 -0.54 -13.30 0.44
C LEU A 196 -0.79 -12.03 1.27
N GLY A 197 0.14 -11.08 1.26
CA GLY A 197 0.01 -9.79 1.94
C GLY A 197 -1.27 -9.02 1.55
N PRO A 198 -1.50 -8.71 0.27
CA PRO A 198 -2.66 -7.92 -0.17
C PRO A 198 -4.01 -8.61 0.13
N VAL A 199 -4.17 -9.89 -0.18
CA VAL A 199 -5.43 -10.60 0.12
C VAL A 199 -5.68 -10.66 1.63
N ASN A 200 -4.65 -10.89 2.45
CA ASN A 200 -4.77 -10.90 3.90
C ASN A 200 -5.16 -9.51 4.44
N ALA A 201 -4.53 -8.43 3.93
CA ALA A 201 -4.88 -7.06 4.31
C ALA A 201 -6.35 -6.72 4.03
N ILE A 202 -6.91 -7.17 2.90
CA ILE A 202 -8.34 -7.01 2.57
C ILE A 202 -9.22 -7.68 3.64
N TYR A 203 -8.97 -8.94 3.95
CA TYR A 203 -9.77 -9.66 4.96
C TYR A 203 -9.52 -9.16 6.38
N GLN A 204 -8.33 -8.64 6.68
CA GLN A 204 -8.01 -8.00 7.95
C GLN A 204 -8.77 -6.69 8.13
N ALA A 205 -8.85 -5.85 7.09
CA ALA A 205 -9.66 -4.62 7.11
C ALA A 205 -11.15 -4.93 7.27
N ARG A 206 -11.66 -5.95 6.55
CA ARG A 206 -13.01 -6.47 6.71
C ARG A 206 -13.27 -6.99 8.13
N PHE A 207 -12.29 -7.67 8.74
CA PHE A 207 -12.43 -8.20 10.10
C PHE A 207 -12.49 -7.09 11.15
N LEU A 208 -11.75 -5.98 10.98
CA LEU A 208 -11.90 -4.81 11.86
C LEU A 208 -13.33 -4.24 11.78
N LYS A 209 -13.85 -4.03 10.55
CA LYS A 209 -15.26 -3.60 10.36
C LYS A 209 -16.24 -4.59 11.00
N TYR A 210 -15.99 -5.89 10.89
CA TYR A 210 -16.78 -6.93 11.55
C TYR A 210 -16.78 -6.76 13.08
N LEU A 211 -15.62 -6.54 13.72
CA LEU A 211 -15.51 -6.33 15.17
C LEU A 211 -16.29 -5.10 15.64
N ASP A 212 -16.16 -3.97 14.95
CA ASP A 212 -16.90 -2.73 15.28
C ASP A 212 -18.41 -2.92 15.06
N ASN A 213 -18.81 -3.44 13.91
CA ASN A 213 -20.21 -3.69 13.59
C ASN A 213 -20.87 -4.61 14.62
N ARG A 214 -20.17 -5.68 15.04
CA ARG A 214 -20.58 -6.61 16.09
C ARG A 214 -20.58 -6.02 17.50
N GLY A 215 -20.01 -4.83 17.70
CA GLY A 215 -19.86 -4.20 19.01
C GLY A 215 -18.89 -4.96 19.93
N LEU A 216 -17.89 -5.65 19.36
CA LEU A 216 -16.88 -6.40 20.11
C LEU A 216 -15.67 -5.54 20.47
N LYS A 217 -15.30 -4.61 19.59
CA LYS A 217 -14.20 -3.67 19.80
C LYS A 217 -14.40 -2.44 18.93
N ASP A 218 -14.11 -1.25 19.46
CA ASP A 218 -14.05 -0.03 18.63
C ASP A 218 -12.73 -0.02 17.84
N THR A 219 -12.85 -0.23 16.53
CA THR A 219 -11.71 -0.28 15.59
C THR A 219 -11.77 0.84 14.56
N LYS A 220 -12.61 1.87 14.76
CA LYS A 220 -12.87 2.90 13.73
C LYS A 220 -11.65 3.74 13.38
N ASP A 221 -10.78 3.97 14.37
CA ASP A 221 -9.57 4.79 14.21
C ASP A 221 -8.37 4.02 13.64
N GLN A 222 -8.52 2.71 13.39
CA GLN A 222 -7.47 1.83 12.86
C GLN A 222 -7.53 1.78 11.34
N LYS A 223 -6.38 1.93 10.68
CA LYS A 223 -6.19 1.67 9.25
C LYS A 223 -5.37 0.39 9.05
N VAL A 224 -5.61 -0.27 7.91
CA VAL A 224 -4.81 -1.38 7.41
C VAL A 224 -4.01 -0.86 6.22
N TYR A 225 -2.69 -0.91 6.33
CA TYR A 225 -1.78 -0.52 5.25
C TYR A 225 -1.15 -1.76 4.63
N ALA A 226 -1.19 -1.89 3.31
CA ALA A 226 -0.45 -2.91 2.58
C ALA A 226 0.56 -2.27 1.64
N PHE A 227 1.84 -2.52 1.89
CA PHE A 227 2.95 -2.05 1.06
C PHE A 227 3.35 -3.16 0.10
N LEU A 228 3.18 -2.92 -1.18
CA LEU A 228 3.26 -3.92 -2.24
C LEU A 228 4.28 -3.50 -3.30
N GLY A 229 4.81 -4.46 -4.04
CA GLY A 229 5.54 -4.19 -5.28
C GLY A 229 4.62 -4.21 -6.50
N ASP A 230 4.90 -3.41 -7.51
CA ASP A 230 4.25 -3.53 -8.83
C ASP A 230 4.42 -4.93 -9.44
N GLY A 231 5.62 -5.53 -9.37
CA GLY A 231 5.83 -6.91 -9.80
C GLY A 231 5.08 -7.96 -8.97
N GLU A 232 4.82 -7.71 -7.68
CA GLU A 232 3.98 -8.59 -6.83
C GLU A 232 2.51 -8.55 -7.29
N MET A 233 2.10 -7.51 -7.99
CA MET A 233 0.76 -7.42 -8.53
C MET A 233 0.51 -8.39 -9.68
N ASP A 234 1.51 -9.12 -10.19
CA ASP A 234 1.29 -10.23 -11.14
C ASP A 234 0.63 -11.45 -10.48
N GLU A 235 0.82 -11.64 -9.17
CA GLU A 235 0.20 -12.75 -8.42
C GLU A 235 -1.34 -12.66 -8.49
N ILE A 236 -2.00 -13.81 -8.57
CA ILE A 236 -3.46 -13.89 -8.70
C ILE A 236 -4.11 -13.36 -7.42
N GLU A 237 -3.54 -13.73 -6.27
CA GLU A 237 -3.98 -13.37 -4.93
C GLU A 237 -3.92 -11.85 -4.70
N SER A 238 -2.95 -11.16 -5.31
CA SER A 238 -2.82 -9.70 -5.23
C SER A 238 -4.03 -8.95 -5.79
N LYS A 239 -4.70 -9.53 -6.80
CA LYS A 239 -5.77 -8.88 -7.56
C LYS A 239 -7.14 -9.52 -7.34
N GLY A 240 -7.18 -10.81 -6.95
CA GLY A 240 -8.39 -11.63 -6.96
C GLY A 240 -9.51 -11.15 -6.02
N ALA A 241 -9.18 -10.38 -4.98
CA ALA A 241 -10.14 -9.90 -3.99
C ALA A 241 -10.45 -8.39 -4.05
N LEU A 242 -9.99 -7.67 -5.08
CA LEU A 242 -10.19 -6.21 -5.17
C LEU A 242 -11.68 -5.82 -5.19
N THR A 243 -12.50 -6.55 -5.94
CA THR A 243 -13.95 -6.29 -6.00
C THR A 243 -14.64 -6.59 -4.67
N PHE A 244 -14.10 -7.51 -3.87
CA PHE A 244 -14.65 -7.79 -2.53
C PHE A 244 -14.41 -6.62 -1.59
N ALA A 245 -13.21 -6.03 -1.60
CA ALA A 245 -12.89 -4.85 -0.79
C ALA A 245 -13.80 -3.65 -1.10
N ALA A 246 -14.10 -3.42 -2.37
CA ALA A 246 -15.02 -2.35 -2.78
C ALA A 246 -16.47 -2.65 -2.37
N ARG A 247 -16.96 -3.88 -2.57
CA ARG A 247 -18.30 -4.33 -2.13
C ARG A 247 -18.50 -4.15 -0.62
N GLU A 248 -17.47 -4.47 0.17
CA GLU A 248 -17.48 -4.31 1.63
C GLU A 248 -17.24 -2.86 2.10
N LYS A 249 -16.99 -1.91 1.18
CA LYS A 249 -16.65 -0.50 1.47
C LYS A 249 -15.54 -0.35 2.51
N LEU A 250 -14.40 -1.00 2.26
CA LEU A 250 -13.25 -1.00 3.17
C LEU A 250 -12.47 0.32 3.13
N ASP A 251 -13.09 1.42 3.57
CA ASP A 251 -12.47 2.75 3.74
C ASP A 251 -11.30 2.78 4.77
N ASN A 252 -11.13 1.70 5.51
CA ASN A 252 -10.03 1.49 6.44
C ASN A 252 -8.85 0.73 5.82
N LEU A 253 -8.85 0.52 4.50
CA LEU A 253 -7.79 -0.16 3.76
C LEU A 253 -7.07 0.79 2.80
N ILE A 254 -5.74 0.83 2.92
CA ILE A 254 -4.86 1.62 2.06
C ILE A 254 -3.79 0.70 1.50
N PHE A 255 -3.83 0.47 0.18
CA PHE A 255 -2.72 -0.14 -0.55
C PHE A 255 -1.74 0.96 -0.97
N THR A 256 -0.45 0.69 -0.87
CA THR A 256 0.61 1.51 -1.45
C THR A 256 1.50 0.62 -2.30
N ILE A 257 1.41 0.79 -3.61
CA ILE A 257 2.16 0.00 -4.58
C ILE A 257 3.40 0.79 -4.98
N SER A 258 4.57 0.21 -4.71
CA SER A 258 5.86 0.68 -5.23
C SER A 258 5.90 0.41 -6.74
N CYS A 259 5.61 1.44 -7.53
CA CYS A 259 5.69 1.40 -8.98
C CYS A 259 7.09 1.85 -9.41
N ASN A 260 8.09 0.98 -9.21
CA ASN A 260 9.45 1.23 -9.69
C ASN A 260 9.68 0.76 -11.14
N LEU A 261 8.63 0.18 -11.74
CA LEU A 261 8.51 -0.34 -13.10
C LEU A 261 9.27 -1.65 -13.34
N GLN A 262 9.88 -2.25 -12.31
CA GLN A 262 10.76 -3.40 -12.42
C GLN A 262 10.38 -4.52 -11.45
N ARG A 263 10.43 -5.75 -11.94
CA ARG A 263 10.51 -6.98 -11.12
C ARG A 263 11.97 -7.39 -10.92
N LEU A 264 12.22 -8.63 -10.55
CA LEU A 264 13.57 -9.12 -10.25
C LEU A 264 14.49 -9.05 -11.47
N ASP A 265 14.05 -9.58 -12.61
CA ASP A 265 14.89 -9.79 -13.80
C ASP A 265 14.63 -8.82 -14.96
N GLY A 266 13.86 -7.75 -14.74
CA GLY A 266 13.53 -6.79 -15.80
C GLY A 266 12.30 -5.94 -15.49
N PRO A 267 11.78 -5.19 -16.48
CA PRO A 267 10.53 -4.45 -16.32
C PRO A 267 9.33 -5.39 -16.06
N VAL A 268 8.31 -4.86 -15.40
CA VAL A 268 7.01 -5.56 -15.27
C VAL A 268 6.33 -5.61 -16.64
N ASN A 269 6.09 -4.44 -17.24
CA ASN A 269 5.49 -4.30 -18.57
C ASN A 269 6.22 -3.25 -19.41
N GLY A 270 7.39 -3.59 -19.96
CA GLY A 270 8.27 -2.62 -20.62
C GLY A 270 7.68 -1.96 -21.89
N ASN A 271 6.82 -2.66 -22.62
CA ASN A 271 6.13 -2.13 -23.81
C ASN A 271 4.81 -1.42 -23.46
N GLY A 272 4.42 -1.43 -22.18
CA GLY A 272 3.20 -0.83 -21.67
C GLY A 272 3.50 0.13 -20.54
N LYS A 273 2.50 0.32 -19.68
CA LYS A 273 2.52 1.27 -18.55
C LYS A 273 1.84 0.64 -17.34
N ILE A 274 2.61 -0.01 -16.45
CA ILE A 274 2.08 -0.77 -15.31
C ILE A 274 1.22 0.08 -14.38
N VAL A 275 1.57 1.35 -14.19
CA VAL A 275 0.78 2.30 -13.39
C VAL A 275 -0.62 2.50 -13.98
N GLN A 276 -0.75 2.58 -15.31
CA GLN A 276 -2.06 2.74 -15.96
C GLN A 276 -2.85 1.43 -15.98
N GLU A 277 -2.18 0.30 -16.16
CA GLU A 277 -2.82 -1.01 -16.02
C GLU A 277 -3.44 -1.19 -14.63
N LEU A 278 -2.67 -0.87 -13.58
CA LEU A 278 -3.13 -0.89 -12.20
C LEU A 278 -4.23 0.15 -11.94
N GLU A 279 -4.08 1.38 -12.43
CA GLU A 279 -5.13 2.40 -12.32
C GLU A 279 -6.45 1.90 -12.89
N GLY A 280 -6.43 1.33 -14.10
CA GLY A 280 -7.63 0.82 -14.74
C GLY A 280 -8.26 -0.35 -13.99
N LEU A 281 -7.43 -1.30 -13.54
CA LEU A 281 -7.89 -2.44 -12.75
C LEU A 281 -8.56 -2.00 -11.43
N PHE A 282 -7.89 -1.15 -10.65
CA PHE A 282 -8.39 -0.71 -9.35
C PHE A 282 -9.62 0.20 -9.49
N THR A 283 -9.62 1.12 -10.47
CA THR A 283 -10.78 1.96 -10.78
C THR A 283 -11.97 1.09 -11.19
N GLY A 284 -11.77 0.13 -12.09
CA GLY A 284 -12.81 -0.81 -12.50
C GLY A 284 -13.32 -1.70 -11.36
N ALA A 285 -12.47 -2.00 -10.38
CA ALA A 285 -12.85 -2.73 -9.17
C ALA A 285 -13.60 -1.87 -8.13
N GLY A 286 -13.70 -0.54 -8.34
CA GLY A 286 -14.41 0.38 -7.45
C GLY A 286 -13.55 1.00 -6.33
N TRP A 287 -12.22 1.05 -6.49
CA TRP A 287 -11.31 1.66 -5.53
C TRP A 287 -11.14 3.17 -5.78
N GLU A 288 -10.57 3.87 -4.81
CA GLU A 288 -9.96 5.18 -5.05
C GLU A 288 -8.52 5.00 -5.49
N VAL A 289 -8.15 5.57 -6.63
CA VAL A 289 -6.78 5.51 -7.15
C VAL A 289 -6.13 6.89 -6.96
N ILE A 290 -4.98 6.93 -6.29
CA ILE A 290 -4.17 8.12 -6.12
C ILE A 290 -2.78 7.86 -6.73
N LYS A 291 -2.48 8.53 -7.83
CA LYS A 291 -1.17 8.45 -8.51
C LYS A 291 -0.22 9.50 -7.96
N VAL A 292 0.97 9.05 -7.56
CA VAL A 292 2.08 9.89 -7.09
C VAL A 292 3.25 9.67 -8.03
N LEU A 293 3.26 10.40 -9.14
CA LEU A 293 4.13 10.15 -10.31
C LEU A 293 5.35 11.07 -10.38
N TRP A 294 5.18 12.35 -10.06
CA TRP A 294 6.19 13.41 -10.28
C TRP A 294 6.41 14.23 -9.01
N GLY A 295 7.67 14.53 -8.69
CA GLY A 295 8.04 15.36 -7.53
C GLY A 295 7.75 16.84 -7.74
N SER A 296 7.89 17.66 -6.70
CA SER A 296 7.59 19.10 -6.75
C SER A 296 8.45 19.86 -7.77
N ASP A 297 9.59 19.30 -8.16
CA ASP A 297 10.48 19.88 -9.18
C ASP A 297 9.82 19.97 -10.58
N TRP A 298 8.80 19.14 -10.83
CA TRP A 298 8.04 19.16 -12.09
C TRP A 298 6.90 20.18 -12.11
N ASP A 299 6.45 20.67 -10.95
CA ASP A 299 5.25 21.51 -10.84
C ASP A 299 5.37 22.79 -11.69
N LYS A 300 6.57 23.38 -11.74
CA LYS A 300 6.86 24.57 -12.55
C LYS A 300 6.78 24.28 -14.05
N LEU A 301 7.18 23.09 -14.48
CA LEU A 301 7.10 22.68 -15.89
C LEU A 301 5.66 22.47 -16.31
N PHE A 302 4.84 21.82 -15.46
CA PHE A 302 3.40 21.70 -15.71
C PHE A 302 2.70 23.05 -15.76
N ALA A 303 3.05 23.98 -14.87
CA ALA A 303 2.48 25.33 -14.88
C ALA A 303 2.92 26.17 -16.10
N LYS A 304 4.15 25.95 -16.62
CA LYS A 304 4.69 26.62 -17.80
C LYS A 304 4.11 26.06 -19.11
N ASP A 305 3.67 24.80 -19.12
CA ASP A 305 3.14 24.15 -20.32
C ASP A 305 1.68 24.53 -20.60
N THR A 306 1.47 25.60 -21.36
CA THR A 306 0.14 25.98 -21.86
C THR A 306 -0.31 25.16 -23.07
N SER A 307 0.56 24.32 -23.65
CA SER A 307 0.26 23.53 -24.86
C SER A 307 -0.34 22.17 -24.54
N GLY A 308 -0.17 21.67 -23.31
CA GLY A 308 -0.53 20.32 -22.90
C GLY A 308 0.39 19.22 -23.44
N LYS A 309 1.42 19.57 -24.22
CA LYS A 309 2.33 18.60 -24.86
C LYS A 309 3.17 17.82 -23.88
N LEU A 310 3.51 18.37 -22.71
CA LEU A 310 4.22 17.62 -21.68
C LEU A 310 3.37 16.47 -21.16
N THR A 311 2.09 16.72 -20.90
CA THR A 311 1.15 15.69 -20.46
C THR A 311 0.90 14.65 -21.54
N GLN A 312 0.74 15.08 -22.80
CA GLN A 312 0.65 14.17 -23.95
C GLN A 312 1.90 13.28 -24.07
N LEU A 313 3.10 13.87 -24.00
CA LEU A 313 4.36 13.15 -24.05
C LEU A 313 4.46 12.10 -22.93
N MET A 314 4.08 12.47 -21.69
CA MET A 314 4.10 11.53 -20.56
C MET A 314 3.15 10.35 -20.74
N MET A 315 2.04 10.53 -21.46
CA MET A 315 1.11 9.46 -21.83
C MET A 315 1.71 8.50 -22.85
N GLU A 316 2.45 9.01 -23.83
CA GLU A 316 3.05 8.22 -24.92
C GLU A 316 4.28 7.40 -24.49
N VAL A 317 5.02 7.89 -23.49
CA VAL A 317 6.24 7.23 -23.02
C VAL A 317 5.91 5.97 -22.21
N VAL A 318 6.42 4.83 -22.69
CA VAL A 318 6.26 3.50 -22.06
C VAL A 318 7.27 3.27 -20.93
N ASP A 319 7.01 2.28 -20.08
CA ASP A 319 7.86 1.98 -18.91
C ASP A 319 9.31 1.68 -19.28
N GLY A 320 9.55 0.97 -20.40
CA GLY A 320 10.89 0.67 -20.89
C GLY A 320 11.73 1.91 -21.21
N ASP A 321 11.09 2.94 -21.78
CA ASP A 321 11.72 4.24 -22.04
C ASP A 321 12.04 4.96 -20.72
N TYR A 322 11.10 4.99 -19.77
CA TYR A 322 11.34 5.60 -18.45
C TYR A 322 12.49 4.96 -17.68
N LEU A 323 12.68 3.64 -17.81
CA LEU A 323 13.82 2.94 -17.23
C LEU A 323 15.13 3.30 -17.94
N THR A 324 15.09 3.42 -19.27
CA THR A 324 16.24 3.82 -20.07
C THR A 324 16.68 5.23 -19.71
N PHE A 325 15.76 6.20 -19.65
CA PHE A 325 16.03 7.58 -19.22
C PHE A 325 16.74 7.63 -17.88
N LYS A 326 16.30 6.84 -16.90
CA LYS A 326 16.92 6.85 -15.58
C LYS A 326 18.24 6.07 -15.49
N SER A 327 18.66 5.39 -16.56
CA SER A 327 19.96 4.71 -16.67
C SER A 327 21.02 5.52 -17.44
N LYS A 328 20.66 6.70 -17.95
CA LYS A 328 21.50 7.57 -18.78
C LYS A 328 21.87 8.84 -18.00
N ASP A 329 21.71 10.01 -18.60
CA ASP A 329 22.04 11.31 -18.04
C ASP A 329 21.00 12.38 -18.48
N GLY A 330 21.19 13.62 -18.04
CA GLY A 330 20.30 14.73 -18.36
C GLY A 330 20.28 15.09 -19.84
N ALA A 331 21.41 15.00 -20.54
CA ALA A 331 21.50 15.27 -21.98
C ALA A 331 20.63 14.28 -22.77
N TYR A 332 20.69 13.00 -22.42
CA TYR A 332 19.85 11.97 -23.01
C TYR A 332 18.36 12.22 -22.77
N ILE A 333 17.97 12.67 -21.58
CA ILE A 333 16.57 13.03 -21.27
C ILE A 333 16.15 14.26 -22.09
N ARG A 334 17.00 15.28 -22.19
CA ARG A 334 16.74 16.46 -23.02
C ARG A 334 16.44 16.07 -24.46
N GLU A 335 17.27 15.24 -25.06
CA GLU A 335 17.13 14.85 -26.48
C GLU A 335 15.97 13.88 -26.70
N HIS A 336 15.88 12.81 -25.90
CA HIS A 336 14.99 11.67 -26.20
C HIS A 336 13.65 11.69 -25.46
N PHE A 337 13.46 12.57 -24.47
CA PHE A 337 12.18 12.83 -23.83
C PHE A 337 11.65 14.21 -24.23
N PHE A 338 12.26 15.29 -23.75
CA PHE A 338 11.77 16.64 -24.02
C PHE A 338 11.91 17.05 -25.50
N GLY A 339 12.92 16.54 -26.20
CA GLY A 339 13.17 16.80 -27.61
C GLY A 339 12.18 16.16 -28.58
N ARG A 340 11.23 15.33 -28.10
CA ARG A 340 10.21 14.71 -28.96
C ARG A 340 9.21 15.71 -29.56
N TYR A 341 9.01 16.86 -28.89
CA TYR A 341 8.17 17.96 -29.39
C TYR A 341 8.87 19.30 -29.21
N PRO A 342 8.73 20.27 -30.15
CA PRO A 342 9.28 21.61 -30.01
C PRO A 342 8.84 22.32 -28.73
N GLU A 343 7.58 22.13 -28.32
CA GLU A 343 6.97 22.72 -27.14
C GLU A 343 7.64 22.19 -25.87
N THR A 344 7.80 20.87 -25.74
CA THR A 344 8.46 20.26 -24.58
C THR A 344 9.96 20.54 -24.55
N ALA A 345 10.61 20.69 -25.70
CA ALA A 345 12.01 21.11 -25.78
C ALA A 345 12.19 22.55 -25.27
N ALA A 346 11.26 23.44 -25.62
CA ALA A 346 11.26 24.83 -25.17
C ALA A 346 11.03 24.97 -23.65
N LEU A 347 10.30 24.03 -23.02
CA LEU A 347 10.08 24.04 -21.56
C LEU A 347 11.38 23.95 -20.76
N VAL A 348 12.36 23.22 -21.27
CA VAL A 348 13.64 22.93 -20.59
C VAL A 348 14.85 23.59 -21.27
N ALA A 349 14.63 24.47 -22.25
CA ALA A 349 15.70 25.12 -23.00
C ALA A 349 16.65 25.95 -22.12
N ASP A 350 16.14 26.50 -21.03
CA ASP A 350 16.85 27.30 -20.03
C ASP A 350 17.41 26.48 -18.85
N MET A 351 17.10 25.18 -18.79
CA MET A 351 17.64 24.27 -17.77
C MET A 351 18.96 23.68 -18.25
N THR A 352 19.88 23.43 -17.33
CA THR A 352 21.08 22.60 -17.53
C THR A 352 20.74 21.11 -17.54
N ASP A 353 21.63 20.26 -18.07
CA ASP A 353 21.42 18.81 -18.05
C ASP A 353 21.38 18.26 -16.62
N ASP A 354 22.14 18.84 -15.70
CA ASP A 354 22.10 18.46 -14.28
C ASP A 354 20.74 18.79 -13.63
N GLU A 355 20.14 19.93 -13.97
CA GLU A 355 18.79 20.30 -13.51
C GLU A 355 17.72 19.36 -14.08
N ILE A 356 17.84 18.98 -15.36
CA ILE A 356 16.95 17.97 -15.96
C ILE A 356 17.12 16.62 -15.27
N TRP A 357 18.36 16.20 -14.99
CA TRP A 357 18.65 14.95 -14.30
C TRP A 357 18.14 14.93 -12.85
N ALA A 358 18.10 16.10 -12.21
CA ALA A 358 17.62 16.27 -10.85
C ALA A 358 16.09 16.09 -10.69
N LEU A 359 15.32 16.16 -11.79
CA LEU A 359 13.87 15.97 -11.77
C LEU A 359 13.46 14.63 -11.15
N ARG A 360 12.76 14.66 -10.01
CA ARG A 360 12.43 13.47 -9.22
C ARG A 360 11.09 12.84 -9.63
N ARG A 361 11.02 11.50 -9.50
CA ARG A 361 9.73 10.78 -9.45
C ARG A 361 9.02 11.07 -8.12
N GLY A 362 7.69 11.06 -8.14
CA GLY A 362 6.84 11.55 -7.04
C GLY A 362 7.04 10.84 -5.70
N ALA A 363 7.34 9.53 -5.70
CA ALA A 363 7.56 8.80 -4.46
C ALA A 363 8.88 9.15 -3.76
N HIS A 364 9.73 9.99 -4.36
CA HIS A 364 10.92 10.57 -3.73
C HIS A 364 10.69 12.00 -3.24
N ASP A 365 9.44 12.43 -3.20
CA ASP A 365 9.00 13.71 -2.66
C ASP A 365 8.05 13.50 -1.46
N SER A 366 8.46 13.99 -0.29
CA SER A 366 7.69 13.84 0.94
C SER A 366 6.33 14.55 0.86
N GLU A 367 6.25 15.69 0.16
CA GLU A 367 5.02 16.47 0.09
C GLU A 367 3.94 15.74 -0.72
N LYS A 368 4.34 15.20 -1.88
CA LYS A 368 3.44 14.45 -2.76
C LYS A 368 2.93 13.18 -2.09
N LEU A 369 3.82 12.47 -1.36
CA LEU A 369 3.43 11.29 -0.58
C LEU A 369 2.50 11.65 0.58
N TYR A 370 2.80 12.70 1.33
CA TYR A 370 1.94 13.15 2.42
C TYR A 370 0.54 13.52 1.92
N ALA A 371 0.45 14.27 0.82
CA ALA A 371 -0.83 14.62 0.21
C ALA A 371 -1.66 13.36 -0.14
N ALA A 372 -1.03 12.33 -0.70
CA ALA A 372 -1.70 11.09 -1.03
C ALA A 372 -2.21 10.35 0.21
N TYR A 373 -1.38 10.21 1.25
CA TYR A 373 -1.80 9.56 2.50
C TYR A 373 -2.86 10.37 3.26
N ALA A 374 -2.76 11.71 3.27
CA ALA A 374 -3.73 12.60 3.89
C ALA A 374 -5.11 12.49 3.20
N LYS A 375 -5.14 12.46 1.86
CA LYS A 375 -6.37 12.17 1.11
C LYS A 375 -6.91 10.78 1.43
N ALA A 376 -6.05 9.77 1.47
CA ALA A 376 -6.43 8.39 1.79
C ALA A 376 -7.03 8.22 3.20
N GLN A 377 -6.67 9.05 4.18
CA GLN A 377 -7.27 8.99 5.52
C GLN A 377 -8.79 9.23 5.50
N ASN A 378 -9.25 10.11 4.61
CA ASN A 378 -10.63 10.60 4.55
C ASN A 378 -11.49 9.91 3.48
N ALA A 379 -10.94 8.89 2.80
CA ALA A 379 -11.67 8.17 1.77
C ALA A 379 -12.88 7.41 2.33
N THR A 380 -13.87 7.15 1.46
CA THR A 380 -15.11 6.40 1.80
C THR A 380 -15.16 5.01 1.16
N LYS A 381 -14.09 4.64 0.46
CA LYS A 381 -13.88 3.37 -0.25
C LYS A 381 -12.40 2.95 -0.07
N PRO A 382 -12.01 1.69 -0.34
CA PRO A 382 -10.61 1.31 -0.24
C PRO A 382 -9.74 2.12 -1.23
N VAL A 383 -8.53 2.47 -0.80
CA VAL A 383 -7.63 3.36 -1.53
C VAL A 383 -6.42 2.57 -2.01
N VAL A 384 -5.97 2.82 -3.24
CA VAL A 384 -4.66 2.45 -3.72
C VAL A 384 -3.84 3.69 -4.07
N ILE A 385 -2.64 3.77 -3.53
CA ILE A 385 -1.64 4.76 -3.87
C ILE A 385 -0.64 4.10 -4.82
N LEU A 386 -0.55 4.61 -6.06
CA LEU A 386 0.42 4.17 -7.07
C LEU A 386 1.62 5.11 -7.02
N ALA A 387 2.68 4.68 -6.33
CA ALA A 387 3.83 5.51 -6.01
C ALA A 387 4.98 5.24 -7.00
N HIS A 388 5.21 6.16 -7.93
CA HIS A 388 6.26 6.04 -8.94
C HIS A 388 7.65 6.24 -8.32
N GLN A 389 8.43 5.15 -8.29
CA GLN A 389 9.69 5.06 -7.58
C GLN A 389 10.87 4.81 -8.53
N VAL A 390 12.08 4.85 -8.00
CA VAL A 390 13.32 4.46 -8.70
C VAL A 390 13.91 3.29 -7.94
N LYS A 391 14.01 2.11 -8.55
CA LYS A 391 14.60 0.94 -7.90
C LYS A 391 16.10 1.19 -7.67
N GLY A 392 16.60 0.86 -6.47
CA GLY A 392 18.01 1.11 -6.14
C GLY A 392 18.36 2.60 -6.12
N TYR A 393 17.40 3.46 -5.75
CA TYR A 393 17.56 4.92 -5.72
C TYR A 393 18.89 5.33 -5.07
N LYS A 394 19.68 6.11 -5.81
CA LYS A 394 21.00 6.61 -5.39
C LYS A 394 22.04 5.55 -5.05
N ILE A 395 21.89 4.33 -5.58
CA ILE A 395 22.95 3.31 -5.60
C ILE A 395 23.45 3.17 -7.04
N PRO A 396 24.64 3.68 -7.40
CA PRO A 396 25.14 3.68 -8.78
C PRO A 396 25.12 2.30 -9.45
N GLU A 397 25.40 1.23 -8.71
CA GLU A 397 25.41 -0.15 -9.20
C GLU A 397 24.02 -0.76 -9.42
N ALA A 398 22.95 -0.10 -8.94
CA ALA A 398 21.60 -0.65 -8.95
C ALA A 398 20.52 0.31 -9.51
N GLU A 399 20.77 1.62 -9.57
CA GLU A 399 19.73 2.60 -9.89
C GLU A 399 19.13 2.37 -11.29
N SER A 400 17.86 1.95 -11.34
CA SER A 400 17.11 1.57 -12.56
C SER A 400 17.75 0.49 -13.44
N LYS A 401 18.67 -0.32 -12.90
CA LYS A 401 19.31 -1.43 -13.64
C LYS A 401 18.52 -2.73 -13.45
N ASN A 402 18.48 -3.59 -14.47
CA ASN A 402 17.82 -4.90 -14.35
C ASN A 402 18.49 -5.77 -13.28
N THR A 403 19.80 -5.64 -13.10
CA THR A 403 20.57 -6.35 -12.07
C THR A 403 20.37 -5.79 -10.65
N ALA A 404 19.57 -4.73 -10.45
CA ALA A 404 19.42 -4.06 -9.15
C ALA A 404 19.04 -4.98 -7.99
N HIS A 405 18.33 -6.06 -8.27
CA HIS A 405 17.96 -7.05 -7.26
C HIS A 405 19.11 -7.98 -6.87
N GLN A 406 20.01 -8.25 -7.82
CA GLN A 406 21.19 -9.09 -7.65
C GLN A 406 22.43 -8.30 -7.18
N SER A 407 22.43 -6.97 -7.39
CA SER A 407 23.45 -6.03 -6.90
C SER A 407 23.43 -5.97 -5.37
N LYS A 408 24.10 -6.95 -4.76
CA LYS A 408 24.24 -7.14 -3.32
C LYS A 408 25.40 -6.35 -2.72
N LYS A 409 26.32 -5.85 -3.55
CA LYS A 409 27.55 -5.17 -3.16
C LYS A 409 27.51 -3.71 -3.59
N MET A 410 28.14 -2.85 -2.81
CA MET A 410 28.47 -1.47 -3.20
C MET A 410 29.98 -1.31 -3.14
N SER A 411 30.57 -0.64 -4.12
CA SER A 411 31.99 -0.27 -4.05
C SER A 411 32.23 0.78 -2.96
N TYR A 412 33.47 0.90 -2.49
CA TYR A 412 33.83 1.92 -1.50
C TYR A 412 33.54 3.34 -2.00
N GLU A 413 33.84 3.63 -3.27
CA GLU A 413 33.51 4.93 -3.89
C GLU A 413 32.00 5.18 -3.94
N SER A 414 31.19 4.17 -4.23
CA SER A 414 29.73 4.30 -4.18
C SER A 414 29.21 4.54 -2.77
N LEU A 415 29.83 3.95 -1.75
CA LEU A 415 29.49 4.21 -0.35
C LEU A 415 29.84 5.64 0.06
N LYS A 416 31.00 6.16 -0.37
CA LYS A 416 31.38 7.57 -0.18
C LYS A 416 30.43 8.51 -0.89
N GLY A 417 30.11 8.26 -2.16
CA GLY A 417 29.13 9.05 -2.91
C GLY A 417 27.74 9.02 -2.27
N PHE A 418 27.33 7.89 -1.70
CA PHE A 418 26.09 7.77 -0.92
C PHE A 418 26.15 8.62 0.36
N ARG A 419 27.26 8.55 1.12
CA ARG A 419 27.54 9.38 2.30
C ARG A 419 27.43 10.86 1.98
N ASP A 420 28.08 11.29 0.90
CA ASP A 420 28.10 12.69 0.47
C ASP A 420 26.70 13.17 0.03
N PHE A 421 26.00 12.40 -0.81
CA PHE A 421 24.68 12.79 -1.33
C PHE A 421 23.61 12.91 -0.23
N PHE A 422 23.65 12.02 0.75
CA PHE A 422 22.73 12.01 1.88
C PHE A 422 23.25 12.80 3.09
N GLU A 423 24.37 13.51 2.95
CA GLU A 423 24.99 14.35 3.99
C GLU A 423 25.14 13.61 5.34
N LEU A 424 25.59 12.35 5.25
CA LEU A 424 25.72 11.49 6.43
C LEU A 424 26.94 11.91 7.25
N PRO A 425 26.81 12.03 8.59
CA PRO A 425 27.88 12.52 9.47
C PRO A 425 28.90 11.41 9.79
N LEU A 426 29.53 10.86 8.75
CA LEU A 426 30.52 9.79 8.84
C LEU A 426 31.82 10.22 8.17
N THR A 427 32.96 9.91 8.81
CA THR A 427 34.27 10.04 8.16
C THR A 427 34.48 8.92 7.13
N ASP A 428 35.46 9.09 6.23
CA ASP A 428 35.84 8.06 5.25
C ASP A 428 36.21 6.73 5.93
N GLU A 429 36.90 6.78 7.07
CA GLU A 429 37.24 5.58 7.86
C GLU A 429 35.99 4.87 8.41
N GLN A 430 35.00 5.63 8.89
CA GLN A 430 33.74 5.08 9.39
C GLN A 430 32.89 4.48 8.27
N VAL A 431 32.95 5.05 7.07
CA VAL A 431 32.33 4.49 5.85
C VAL A 431 32.95 3.14 5.49
N GLU A 432 34.27 3.02 5.53
CA GLU A 432 34.98 1.76 5.25
C GLU A 432 34.59 0.64 6.25
N LYS A 433 34.50 1.03 7.53
CA LYS A 433 34.08 0.16 8.64
C LYS A 433 32.58 -0.12 8.66
N LEU A 434 31.79 0.55 7.82
CA LEU A 434 30.32 0.45 7.81
C LEU A 434 29.74 0.74 9.20
N GLU A 435 30.22 1.77 9.89
CA GLU A 435 29.72 2.14 11.23
C GLU A 435 28.26 2.57 11.18
N TYR A 436 27.45 2.09 12.12
CA TYR A 436 26.06 2.53 12.23
C TYR A 436 25.98 3.94 12.80
N ILE A 437 24.98 4.69 12.34
CA ILE A 437 24.63 6.01 12.85
C ILE A 437 23.62 5.85 13.99
N LYS A 438 23.80 6.63 15.06
CA LYS A 438 22.80 6.85 16.12
C LYS A 438 22.65 8.35 16.35
N PHE A 439 21.49 8.77 16.81
CA PHE A 439 21.28 10.13 17.32
C PHE A 439 21.38 10.11 18.85
N ALA A 440 22.19 11.01 19.40
CA ALA A 440 22.30 11.13 20.85
C ALA A 440 21.02 11.73 21.44
N GLU A 441 20.67 11.35 22.66
CA GLU A 441 19.56 11.96 23.38
C GLU A 441 19.74 13.48 23.49
N GLY A 442 18.66 14.23 23.25
CA GLY A 442 18.69 15.70 23.23
C GLY A 442 19.11 16.35 21.90
N THR A 443 19.51 15.60 20.86
CA THR A 443 19.66 16.21 19.52
C THR A 443 18.30 16.43 18.85
N PRO A 444 18.18 17.40 17.91
CA PRO A 444 16.92 17.64 17.21
C PRO A 444 16.37 16.39 16.51
N GLU A 445 17.22 15.53 15.94
CA GLU A 445 16.83 14.31 15.26
C GLU A 445 16.25 13.28 16.24
N TYR A 446 16.88 13.12 17.41
CA TYR A 446 16.40 12.22 18.45
C TYR A 446 15.03 12.65 18.96
N GLU A 447 14.90 13.92 19.36
CA GLU A 447 13.63 14.47 19.87
C GLU A 447 12.52 14.41 18.82
N TYR A 448 12.84 14.68 17.55
CA TYR A 448 11.87 14.61 16.46
C TYR A 448 11.40 13.17 16.21
N LEU A 449 12.34 12.21 16.11
CA LEU A 449 12.07 10.79 15.89
C LEU A 449 11.15 10.23 16.97
N HIS A 450 11.53 10.42 18.23
CA HIS A 450 10.77 9.91 19.38
C HIS A 450 9.48 10.70 19.62
N GLY A 451 9.50 12.02 19.42
CA GLY A 451 8.34 12.90 19.55
C GLY A 451 7.20 12.52 18.61
N HIS A 452 7.49 12.29 17.32
CA HIS A 452 6.47 11.88 16.34
C HIS A 452 5.92 10.48 16.65
N ARG A 453 6.77 9.53 17.03
CA ARG A 453 6.30 8.21 17.45
C ARG A 453 5.43 8.28 18.69
N LYS A 454 5.79 9.10 19.68
CA LYS A 454 4.97 9.33 20.89
C LYS A 454 3.62 9.96 20.55
N ALA A 455 3.59 10.96 19.67
CA ALA A 455 2.35 11.58 19.17
C ALA A 455 1.44 10.57 18.45
N LEU A 456 2.04 9.53 17.86
CA LEU A 456 1.35 8.41 17.21
C LEU A 456 1.29 7.14 18.10
N ASN A 457 1.22 7.33 19.42
CA ASN A 457 0.99 6.30 20.45
C ASN A 457 2.14 5.30 20.71
N GLY A 458 3.33 5.52 20.17
CA GLY A 458 4.50 4.67 20.39
C GLY A 458 5.10 4.10 19.11
N TYR A 459 5.81 2.99 19.19
CA TYR A 459 6.60 2.44 18.08
C TYR A 459 5.86 1.34 17.31
N VAL A 460 6.19 1.19 16.02
CA VAL A 460 5.72 0.10 15.16
C VAL A 460 6.87 -0.45 14.30
N PRO A 461 6.87 -1.74 13.91
CA PRO A 461 5.96 -2.77 14.37
C PRO A 461 6.26 -3.17 15.82
N ALA A 462 5.23 -3.64 16.50
CA ALA A 462 5.31 -4.23 17.83
C ALA A 462 4.18 -5.25 17.98
N ARG A 463 4.45 -6.36 18.67
CA ARG A 463 3.47 -7.44 18.81
C ARG A 463 3.31 -7.87 20.26
N ARG A 464 2.05 -7.97 20.71
CA ARG A 464 1.72 -8.64 21.97
C ARG A 464 1.61 -10.14 21.74
N THR A 465 2.33 -10.94 22.52
CA THR A 465 2.38 -12.41 22.36
C THR A 465 1.19 -13.13 22.95
N LYS A 466 0.51 -12.51 23.91
CA LYS A 466 -0.64 -13.04 24.64
C LYS A 466 -1.77 -12.00 24.68
N PHE A 467 -3.00 -12.48 24.77
CA PHE A 467 -4.15 -11.67 25.16
C PHE A 467 -4.18 -11.53 26.70
N ASP A 468 -4.82 -10.49 27.19
CA ASP A 468 -4.94 -10.12 28.61
C ASP A 468 -6.32 -10.48 29.23
N VAL A 469 -7.21 -11.08 28.44
CA VAL A 469 -8.55 -11.49 28.86
C VAL A 469 -8.56 -12.98 29.22
N GLU A 470 -8.97 -13.32 30.44
CA GLU A 470 -9.23 -14.71 30.81
C GLU A 470 -10.56 -15.18 30.20
N TYR A 471 -10.49 -16.13 29.26
CA TYR A 471 -11.68 -16.74 28.67
C TYR A 471 -12.13 -17.94 29.51
N LYS A 472 -13.33 -17.83 30.11
CA LYS A 472 -14.01 -18.97 30.74
C LYS A 472 -14.65 -19.82 29.64
N VAL A 473 -14.00 -20.93 29.30
CA VAL A 473 -14.50 -21.87 28.29
C VAL A 473 -15.50 -22.87 28.91
N PRO A 474 -16.49 -23.36 28.15
CA PRO A 474 -17.40 -24.41 28.61
C PRO A 474 -16.68 -25.65 29.11
N ALA A 475 -17.15 -26.22 30.21
CA ALA A 475 -16.65 -27.50 30.72
C ALA A 475 -17.04 -28.65 29.78
N LEU A 476 -16.32 -29.78 29.85
CA LEU A 476 -16.58 -30.96 29.02
C LEU A 476 -18.02 -31.48 29.22
N GLU A 477 -18.55 -31.36 30.42
CA GLU A 477 -19.90 -31.75 30.82
C GLU A 477 -20.99 -30.97 30.07
N GLU A 478 -20.73 -29.74 29.61
CA GLU A 478 -21.67 -29.00 28.76
C GLU A 478 -21.89 -29.68 27.40
N PHE A 479 -20.96 -30.56 27.00
CA PHE A 479 -21.05 -31.38 25.80
C PHE A 479 -21.61 -32.79 26.06
N LYS A 480 -22.16 -33.07 27.25
CA LYS A 480 -22.64 -34.41 27.65
C LYS A 480 -23.50 -35.11 26.59
N ALA A 481 -24.42 -34.38 25.94
CA ALA A 481 -25.29 -34.94 24.89
C ALA A 481 -24.53 -35.45 23.64
N LEU A 482 -23.27 -35.07 23.46
CA LEU A 482 -22.36 -35.58 22.40
C LEU A 482 -21.39 -36.65 22.92
N LEU A 483 -21.24 -36.78 24.24
CA LEU A 483 -20.39 -37.81 24.87
C LEU A 483 -21.14 -39.14 25.07
N GLU A 484 -22.47 -39.09 25.07
CA GLU A 484 -23.35 -40.27 25.17
C GLU A 484 -23.60 -40.92 23.80
N GLU A 485 -23.93 -42.22 23.82
CA GLU A 485 -24.33 -42.96 22.63
C GLU A 485 -25.55 -42.31 21.98
N GLN A 486 -25.49 -42.11 20.66
CA GLN A 486 -26.55 -41.42 19.94
C GLN A 486 -27.67 -42.41 19.58
N PRO A 487 -28.95 -42.04 19.78
CA PRO A 487 -30.09 -42.93 19.52
C PRO A 487 -30.30 -43.26 18.03
N ARG A 488 -29.65 -42.50 17.15
CA ARG A 488 -29.57 -42.74 15.71
C ARG A 488 -28.17 -42.42 15.24
N GLY A 489 -27.73 -43.08 14.17
CA GLY A 489 -26.48 -42.72 13.51
C GLY A 489 -26.49 -41.26 13.08
N ILE A 490 -25.47 -40.52 13.51
CA ILE A 490 -25.20 -39.15 13.06
C ILE A 490 -23.80 -39.11 12.45
N SER A 491 -23.55 -38.15 11.56
CA SER A 491 -22.20 -37.90 11.06
C SER A 491 -21.39 -37.07 12.05
N THR A 492 -20.07 -37.10 11.92
CA THR A 492 -19.18 -36.22 12.69
C THR A 492 -19.41 -34.73 12.36
N THR A 493 -19.89 -34.40 11.15
CA THR A 493 -20.32 -33.03 10.80
C THR A 493 -21.55 -32.60 11.60
N MET A 494 -22.54 -33.48 11.78
CA MET A 494 -23.68 -33.21 12.66
C MET A 494 -23.26 -33.06 14.12
N ALA A 495 -22.29 -33.85 14.59
CA ALA A 495 -21.71 -33.69 15.92
C ALA A 495 -20.98 -32.33 16.06
N PHE A 496 -20.21 -31.92 15.04
CA PHE A 496 -19.55 -30.61 14.99
C PHE A 496 -20.55 -29.46 15.06
N THR A 497 -21.63 -29.46 14.28
CA THR A 497 -22.62 -28.37 14.31
C THR A 497 -23.36 -28.30 15.64
N ARG A 498 -23.59 -29.43 16.31
CA ARG A 498 -24.11 -29.47 17.69
C ARG A 498 -23.11 -28.88 18.69
N ALA A 499 -21.83 -29.23 18.59
CA ALA A 499 -20.77 -28.67 19.45
C ALA A 499 -20.63 -27.15 19.24
N LEU A 500 -20.65 -26.70 17.98
CA LEU A 500 -20.63 -25.29 17.62
C LEU A 500 -21.84 -24.55 18.22
N ASN A 501 -23.03 -25.15 18.21
CA ASN A 501 -24.21 -24.56 18.85
C ASN A 501 -24.08 -24.40 20.37
N ILE A 502 -23.39 -25.31 21.05
CA ILE A 502 -23.08 -25.18 22.49
C ILE A 502 -22.17 -23.96 22.68
N LEU A 503 -21.07 -23.88 21.91
CA LEU A 503 -20.13 -22.75 21.96
C LEU A 503 -20.81 -21.40 21.66
N LEU A 504 -21.65 -21.33 20.62
CA LEU A 504 -22.36 -20.11 20.23
C LEU A 504 -23.39 -19.64 21.30
N LYS A 505 -23.91 -20.56 22.11
CA LYS A 505 -24.87 -20.26 23.19
C LYS A 505 -24.18 -19.93 24.52
N ASP A 506 -22.89 -20.26 24.66
CA ASP A 506 -22.14 -19.93 25.87
C ASP A 506 -22.09 -18.41 26.10
N LYS A 507 -22.33 -18.00 27.35
CA LYS A 507 -22.44 -16.58 27.71
C LYS A 507 -21.09 -15.87 27.76
N ASN A 508 -20.00 -16.61 27.94
CA ASN A 508 -18.65 -16.07 28.11
C ASN A 508 -17.93 -15.92 26.77
N ILE A 509 -18.00 -16.94 25.91
CA ILE A 509 -17.26 -17.00 24.63
C ILE A 509 -18.16 -16.97 23.40
N GLY A 510 -19.47 -17.19 23.51
CA GLY A 510 -20.33 -17.35 22.32
C GLY A 510 -20.25 -16.19 21.35
N LYS A 511 -20.08 -14.96 21.86
CA LYS A 511 -19.93 -13.75 21.02
C LYS A 511 -18.61 -13.66 20.26
N THR A 512 -17.56 -14.35 20.71
CA THR A 512 -16.20 -14.35 20.11
C THR A 512 -15.97 -15.51 19.14
N ILE A 513 -16.87 -16.50 19.10
CA ILE A 513 -16.88 -17.54 18.08
C ILE A 513 -17.25 -16.94 16.73
N VAL A 514 -16.44 -17.21 15.69
CA VAL A 514 -16.66 -16.74 14.33
C VAL A 514 -16.75 -17.93 13.37
N PRO A 515 -17.97 -18.46 13.13
CA PRO A 515 -18.17 -19.46 12.08
C PRO A 515 -17.86 -18.84 10.71
N MET A 516 -17.02 -19.52 9.92
CA MET A 516 -16.69 -19.13 8.55
C MET A 516 -17.02 -20.28 7.61
N ILE A 517 -17.68 -19.96 6.51
CA ILE A 517 -18.14 -20.92 5.50
C ILE A 517 -17.76 -20.38 4.13
N ALA A 518 -17.29 -21.27 3.26
CA ALA A 518 -17.09 -20.99 1.85
C ALA A 518 -18.34 -21.47 1.07
N ASP A 519 -19.31 -20.57 0.92
CA ASP A 519 -20.57 -20.79 0.21
C ASP A 519 -21.53 -21.85 0.83
N GLU A 520 -21.19 -23.14 0.74
CA GLU A 520 -22.13 -24.26 0.96
C GLU A 520 -22.48 -24.56 2.43
N ALA A 521 -23.28 -23.72 3.09
CA ALA A 521 -23.69 -23.98 4.48
C ALA A 521 -24.64 -25.20 4.63
N ARG A 522 -25.53 -25.42 3.66
CA ARG A 522 -26.56 -26.48 3.70
C ARG A 522 -25.93 -27.87 3.61
N THR A 523 -24.87 -28.04 2.82
CA THR A 523 -24.09 -29.28 2.72
C THR A 523 -23.54 -29.71 4.09
N PHE A 524 -23.20 -28.74 4.94
CA PHE A 524 -22.69 -28.97 6.28
C PHE A 524 -23.76 -28.94 7.38
N GLY A 525 -25.05 -28.84 7.04
CA GLY A 525 -26.15 -28.76 8.02
C GLY A 525 -26.08 -27.52 8.91
N MET A 526 -25.55 -26.41 8.40
CA MET A 526 -25.37 -25.15 9.13
C MET A 526 -26.49 -24.13 8.88
N GLU A 527 -27.48 -24.43 8.05
CA GLU A 527 -28.59 -23.54 7.72
C GLU A 527 -29.42 -23.12 8.94
N GLY A 528 -29.48 -23.95 9.99
CA GLY A 528 -30.09 -23.58 11.27
C GLY A 528 -29.41 -22.38 11.93
N LEU A 529 -28.12 -22.13 11.65
CA LEU A 529 -27.37 -20.99 12.17
C LEU A 529 -27.80 -19.67 11.52
N PHE A 530 -28.30 -19.68 10.27
CA PHE A 530 -28.74 -18.47 9.58
C PHE A 530 -29.80 -17.71 10.37
N ARG A 531 -30.75 -18.42 10.97
CA ARG A 531 -31.78 -17.81 11.80
C ARG A 531 -31.25 -17.42 13.18
N GLN A 532 -30.43 -18.28 13.80
CA GLN A 532 -29.97 -18.11 15.17
C GLN A 532 -29.00 -16.93 15.31
N VAL A 533 -28.06 -16.82 14.37
CA VAL A 533 -26.94 -15.88 14.45
C VAL A 533 -26.86 -14.92 13.27
N GLY A 534 -27.46 -15.26 12.12
CA GLY A 534 -27.40 -14.44 10.91
C GLY A 534 -26.09 -14.56 10.15
N ILE A 535 -26.11 -14.16 8.89
CA ILE A 535 -24.93 -14.02 8.02
C ILE A 535 -24.47 -12.57 8.09
N TYR A 536 -23.18 -12.35 8.35
CA TYR A 536 -22.66 -10.99 8.41
C TYR A 536 -22.68 -10.34 7.03
N ASN A 537 -23.41 -9.24 6.91
CA ASN A 537 -23.37 -8.32 5.78
C ASN A 537 -23.35 -6.89 6.34
N PRO A 538 -22.32 -6.07 6.05
CA PRO A 538 -22.20 -4.72 6.60
C PRO A 538 -23.36 -3.79 6.19
N HIS A 539 -24.04 -4.10 5.08
CA HIS A 539 -25.16 -3.35 4.53
C HIS A 539 -26.53 -3.92 4.90
N GLY A 540 -26.56 -5.05 5.63
CA GLY A 540 -27.80 -5.78 5.94
C GLY A 540 -28.44 -6.42 4.70
N GLN A 541 -29.64 -6.95 4.89
CA GLN A 541 -30.43 -7.56 3.81
C GLN A 541 -31.34 -6.50 3.15
N ASN A 542 -31.02 -6.12 1.92
CA ASN A 542 -31.77 -5.08 1.16
C ASN A 542 -32.77 -5.66 0.15
N TYR A 543 -33.10 -6.94 0.28
CA TYR A 543 -34.02 -7.67 -0.60
C TYR A 543 -34.83 -8.70 0.21
N VAL A 544 -35.87 -9.27 -0.41
CA VAL A 544 -36.63 -10.38 0.16
C VAL A 544 -36.03 -11.70 -0.34
N PRO A 545 -35.56 -12.61 0.53
CA PRO A 545 -34.99 -13.87 0.10
C PRO A 545 -36.08 -14.80 -0.46
N SER A 546 -35.74 -15.60 -1.47
CA SER A 546 -36.68 -16.53 -2.12
C SER A 546 -37.18 -17.65 -1.20
N ASP A 547 -36.42 -17.95 -0.14
CA ASP A 547 -36.74 -18.97 0.86
C ASP A 547 -37.36 -18.40 2.14
N ARG A 548 -37.87 -17.16 2.12
CA ARG A 548 -38.43 -16.47 3.30
C ARG A 548 -39.48 -17.28 4.08
N ASP A 549 -40.26 -18.10 3.38
CA ASP A 549 -41.33 -18.92 3.98
C ASP A 549 -40.81 -20.23 4.59
N LEU A 550 -39.53 -20.56 4.41
CA LEU A 550 -38.89 -21.74 5.00
C LEU A 550 -38.40 -21.46 6.43
N VAL A 551 -38.37 -22.51 7.27
CA VAL A 551 -37.94 -22.41 8.68
C VAL A 551 -36.49 -21.95 8.83
N ALA A 552 -35.63 -22.32 7.89
CA ALA A 552 -34.21 -22.00 7.82
C ALA A 552 -33.90 -21.03 6.66
N TYR A 553 -34.69 -19.96 6.54
CA TYR A 553 -34.53 -18.96 5.50
C TYR A 553 -33.20 -18.20 5.61
N TYR A 554 -32.73 -17.71 4.47
CA TYR A 554 -31.50 -16.95 4.35
C TYR A 554 -31.63 -15.55 4.97
N ARG A 555 -30.78 -15.22 5.94
CA ARG A 555 -30.84 -13.96 6.68
C ARG A 555 -29.48 -13.29 6.79
N GLU A 556 -29.39 -12.08 6.26
CA GLU A 556 -28.21 -11.21 6.40
C GLU A 556 -28.45 -10.11 7.43
N ALA A 557 -27.42 -9.81 8.23
CA ALA A 557 -27.49 -8.76 9.23
C ALA A 557 -26.12 -8.13 9.51
N LYS A 558 -26.14 -6.83 9.83
CA LYS A 558 -24.95 -6.09 10.29
C LYS A 558 -24.48 -6.53 11.68
N ARG A 559 -25.41 -7.02 12.51
CA ARG A 559 -25.18 -7.47 13.89
C ARG A 559 -25.82 -8.82 14.14
N TRP A 560 -25.20 -9.60 15.02
CA TRP A 560 -25.90 -10.69 15.69
C TRP A 560 -27.12 -10.14 16.43
N SER A 561 -28.29 -10.68 16.11
CA SER A 561 -29.43 -10.58 17.01
C SER A 561 -29.49 -11.87 17.84
N SER A 562 -28.92 -11.86 19.05
CA SER A 562 -29.34 -12.85 20.06
C SER A 562 -30.75 -12.55 20.60
N ALA A 563 -31.40 -11.48 20.13
CA ALA A 563 -32.76 -11.14 20.47
C ALA A 563 -33.75 -11.83 19.52
N THR A 564 -34.45 -12.81 20.07
CA THR A 564 -35.90 -12.94 19.97
C THR A 564 -36.54 -11.56 20.03
N ARG A 565 -36.66 -10.86 18.91
CA ARG A 565 -37.73 -9.90 18.72
C ARG A 565 -38.82 -10.62 17.98
N ARG A 566 -39.77 -11.16 18.78
CA ARG A 566 -41.16 -11.25 18.33
C ARG A 566 -41.50 -9.87 17.77
N TYR A 567 -41.76 -9.80 16.47
CA TYR A 567 -42.62 -8.75 15.95
C TYR A 567 -43.89 -9.41 15.45
N GLN A 568 -44.96 -8.71 15.79
CA GLN A 568 -46.37 -8.94 15.48
C GLN A 568 -46.61 -9.21 14.00
#